data_AF-A0A1Q3GS66-F1
#
_entry.id   AF-A0A1Q3GS66-F1
#
_cell.length_a   1.000
_cell.length_b   1.000
_cell.length_c   1.000
_cell.angle_alpha   90.00
_cell.angle_beta   90.00
_cell.angle_gamma   90.00
#
_symmetry.space_group_name_H-M   'P 1'
#
loop_
_entity.id
_entity.type
_entity.pdbx_description
1 polymer ?
#
loop_
_entity_poly.entity_id
_entity_poly.type
_entity_poly.pdbx_seq_one_letter_code
_entity_poly.pdbx_strand_id
1 'polypeptide(L)'
;MILERANELLGRPASGLTYCKRIPQKPEDCTYKDFRNLSSMTDISISTLKRLFNSEATTKCLGKLNTINQEKIVQFLGYEDWAAVEKVIFQKVMDKKLTYPLPS
;
A
#
# COMPACT_ATOMS: atom_id res chain seq x y z
N MET A 1 -35.82 6.06 -16.67
CA MET A 1 -34.48 6.61 -16.97
C MET A 1 -33.62 6.64 -15.70
N ILE A 2 -33.50 5.49 -15.00
CA ILE A 2 -32.75 5.37 -13.73
C ILE A 2 -31.34 4.80 -13.99
N LEU A 3 -31.18 3.96 -15.02
CA LEU A 3 -29.90 3.37 -15.40
C LEU A 3 -28.85 4.41 -15.86
N GLU A 4 -29.24 5.42 -16.63
CA GLU A 4 -28.29 6.43 -17.12
C GLU A 4 -27.69 7.25 -15.97
N ARG A 5 -28.50 7.55 -14.94
CA ARG A 5 -28.06 8.28 -13.75
C ARG A 5 -27.13 7.45 -12.85
N ALA A 6 -27.32 6.13 -12.83
CA ALA A 6 -26.44 5.21 -12.10
C ALA A 6 -25.07 5.05 -12.79
N ASN A 7 -25.04 5.02 -14.12
CA ASN A 7 -23.80 4.99 -14.89
C ASN A 7 -23.01 6.30 -14.80
N GLU A 8 -23.67 7.45 -14.71
CA GLU A 8 -22.98 8.73 -14.42
C GLU A 8 -22.30 8.76 -13.05
N LEU A 9 -22.85 8.05 -12.05
CA LEU A 9 -22.27 7.96 -10.71
C LEU A 9 -21.10 6.96 -10.66
N LEU A 10 -21.16 5.88 -11.45
CA LEU A 10 -20.09 4.90 -11.59
C LEU A 10 -18.94 5.37 -12.50
N GLY A 11 -19.24 6.27 -13.46
CA GLY A 11 -18.26 6.87 -14.38
C GLY A 11 -17.49 8.04 -13.78
N ARG A 12 -17.86 8.53 -12.59
CA ARG A 12 -17.06 9.50 -11.84
C ARG A 12 -16.03 8.73 -11.03
N PRO A 13 -14.71 8.99 -11.16
CA PRO A 13 -13.76 8.47 -10.18
C PRO A 13 -14.25 8.93 -8.81
N ALA A 14 -14.29 8.03 -7.83
CA ALA A 14 -14.86 8.28 -6.50
C ALA A 14 -14.29 9.57 -5.88
N SER A 15 -14.92 10.70 -6.19
CA SER A 15 -14.50 12.06 -5.84
C SER A 15 -15.01 12.37 -4.45
N GLY A 16 -14.79 11.44 -3.52
CA GLY A 16 -15.28 11.48 -2.14
C GLY A 16 -14.23 11.05 -1.12
N LEU A 17 -13.08 10.55 -1.56
CA LEU A 17 -11.90 10.50 -0.70
C LEU A 17 -11.21 11.85 -0.83
N THR A 18 -11.45 12.73 0.14
CA THR A 18 -10.50 13.78 0.48
C THR A 18 -9.17 13.12 0.83
N TYR A 19 -8.41 12.69 -0.19
CA TYR A 19 -7.02 12.30 -0.04
C TYR A 19 -6.34 13.52 0.55
N CYS A 20 -5.90 13.35 1.79
CA CYS A 20 -5.17 14.36 2.52
C CYS A 20 -4.03 14.85 1.62
N LYS A 21 -3.78 16.16 1.62
CA LYS A 21 -2.89 16.89 0.69
C LYS A 21 -1.42 16.40 0.61
N ARG A 22 -1.08 15.24 1.17
CA ARG A 22 0.17 14.50 0.99
C ARG A 22 -0.16 13.00 0.92
N ILE A 23 -0.28 12.48 -0.30
CA ILE A 23 -0.27 11.03 -0.52
C ILE A 23 1.17 10.57 -0.26
N PRO A 24 1.39 9.57 0.62
CA PRO A 24 2.73 9.06 0.85
C PRO A 24 3.27 8.48 -0.47
N GLN A 25 4.39 9.04 -0.93
CA GLN A 25 5.06 8.59 -2.15
C GLN A 25 5.88 7.33 -1.92
N LYS A 26 6.16 7.01 -0.65
CA LYS A 26 6.86 5.79 -0.27
C LYS A 26 6.14 5.08 0.86
N PRO A 27 6.20 3.73 0.92
CA PRO A 27 5.61 2.94 2.00
C PRO A 27 5.98 3.43 3.41
N GLU A 28 7.22 3.90 3.59
CA GLU A 28 7.75 4.43 4.86
C GLU A 28 7.13 5.75 5.31
N ASP A 29 6.57 6.53 4.39
CA ASP A 29 5.96 7.82 4.70
C ASP A 29 4.51 7.65 5.19
N CYS A 30 3.99 6.42 5.19
CA CYS A 30 2.65 6.11 5.65
C CYS A 30 2.49 6.39 7.15
N THR A 31 1.55 7.27 7.47
CA THR A 31 1.11 7.55 8.84
C THR A 31 0.09 6.51 9.29
N TYR A 32 -0.29 6.53 10.57
CA TYR A 32 -1.38 5.68 11.08
C TYR A 32 -2.70 5.86 10.32
N LYS A 33 -2.98 7.09 9.84
CA LYS A 33 -4.19 7.38 9.06
C LYS A 33 -4.15 6.67 7.69
N ASP A 34 -2.99 6.61 7.07
CA ASP A 34 -2.78 5.92 5.80
C ASP A 34 -2.94 4.41 5.96
N PHE A 35 -2.41 3.83 7.03
CA PHE A 35 -2.63 2.43 7.36
C PHE A 35 -4.10 2.10 7.64
N ARG A 36 -4.84 3.01 8.28
CA ARG A 36 -6.29 2.84 8.51
C ARG A 36 -7.04 2.81 7.18
N ASN A 37 -6.71 3.72 6.26
CA ASN A 37 -7.32 3.77 4.93
C ASN A 37 -7.01 2.52 4.12
N LEU A 38 -5.74 2.13 4.04
CA LEU A 38 -5.32 0.90 3.38
C LEU A 38 -6.03 -0.32 3.96
N SER A 39 -6.12 -0.41 5.29
CA SER A 39 -6.80 -1.51 5.96
C SER A 39 -8.28 -1.63 5.56
N SER A 40 -8.97 -0.49 5.45
CA SER A 40 -10.37 -0.44 4.97
C SER A 40 -10.52 -0.79 3.50
N MET A 41 -9.48 -0.63 2.68
CA MET A 41 -9.53 -0.96 1.25
C MET A 41 -9.12 -2.41 0.97
N THR A 42 -8.13 -2.95 1.68
CA THR A 42 -7.46 -4.21 1.31
C THR A 42 -7.86 -5.42 2.18
N ASP A 43 -8.76 -5.26 3.15
CA ASP A 43 -9.05 -6.30 4.16
C ASP A 43 -7.80 -6.81 4.91
N ILE A 44 -6.71 -6.03 4.88
CA ILE A 44 -5.45 -6.34 5.57
C ILE A 44 -5.45 -5.58 6.88
N SER A 45 -5.05 -6.23 7.98
CA SER A 45 -4.95 -5.54 9.26
C SER A 45 -3.89 -4.42 9.23
N ILE A 46 -4.13 -3.34 9.96
CA ILE A 46 -3.14 -2.26 10.18
C ILE A 46 -1.79 -2.82 10.63
N SER A 47 -1.79 -3.82 11.51
CA SER A 47 -0.57 -4.47 11.98
C SER A 47 0.20 -5.16 10.84
N THR A 48 -0.50 -5.82 9.91
CA THR A 48 0.13 -6.48 8.78
C THR A 48 0.69 -5.46 7.77
N LEU A 49 -0.04 -4.37 7.51
CA LEU A 49 0.44 -3.27 6.65
C LEU A 49 1.66 -2.57 7.25
N LYS A 50 1.67 -2.32 8.56
CA LYS A 50 2.86 -1.79 9.25
C LYS A 50 4.06 -2.71 9.09
N ARG A 51 3.88 -4.02 9.27
CA ARG A 51 4.96 -5.00 9.05
C ARG A 51 5.45 -4.99 7.61
N LEU A 52 4.54 -4.89 6.65
CA LEU A 52 4.84 -4.81 5.23
C LEU A 52 5.68 -3.58 4.88
N PHE A 53 5.41 -2.41 5.47
CA PHE A 53 6.07 -1.15 5.08
C PHE A 53 7.26 -0.75 5.98
N ASN A 54 7.32 -1.25 7.22
CA ASN A 54 8.35 -0.87 8.21
C ASN A 54 9.50 -1.87 8.34
N SER A 55 9.87 -2.54 7.24
CA SER A 55 11.06 -3.41 7.16
C SER A 55 11.00 -4.69 8.00
N GLU A 56 9.83 -5.04 8.54
CA GLU A 56 9.53 -6.40 9.03
C GLU A 56 8.96 -7.29 7.91
N ALA A 57 8.89 -6.75 6.70
CA ALA A 57 8.48 -7.47 5.52
C ALA A 57 9.47 -8.62 5.28
N THR A 58 8.93 -9.83 5.31
CA THR A 58 9.61 -11.01 4.79
C THR A 58 9.14 -11.24 3.36
N THR A 59 9.96 -11.91 2.54
CA THR A 59 9.54 -12.43 1.22
C THR A 59 8.20 -13.18 1.30
N LYS A 60 7.97 -13.86 2.43
CA LYS A 60 6.71 -14.55 2.77
C LYS A 60 5.51 -13.62 3.01
N CYS A 61 5.72 -12.39 3.48
CA CYS A 61 4.65 -11.38 3.61
C CYS A 61 4.26 -10.81 2.25
N LEU A 62 5.23 -10.52 1.39
CA LEU A 62 5.00 -9.95 0.05
C LEU A 62 4.32 -10.97 -0.88
N GLY A 63 4.77 -12.22 -0.87
CA GLY A 63 4.19 -13.30 -1.68
C GLY A 63 2.82 -13.81 -1.25
N LYS A 64 2.24 -13.27 -0.16
CA LYS A 64 0.90 -13.66 0.34
C LYS A 64 -0.20 -12.68 -0.02
N LEU A 65 0.13 -11.52 -0.58
CA LEU A 65 -0.87 -10.58 -1.05
C LEU A 65 -1.50 -11.11 -2.34
N ASN A 66 -2.83 -11.18 -2.38
CA ASN A 66 -3.56 -11.43 -3.62
C ASN A 66 -3.46 -10.21 -4.55
N THR A 67 -3.70 -10.41 -5.85
CA THR A 67 -3.56 -9.38 -6.89
C THR A 67 -4.43 -8.15 -6.62
N ILE A 68 -5.66 -8.33 -6.15
CA ILE A 68 -6.58 -7.22 -5.84
C ILE A 68 -6.00 -6.30 -4.76
N ASN A 69 -5.40 -6.89 -3.72
CA ASN A 69 -4.79 -6.12 -2.64
C ASN A 69 -3.50 -5.44 -3.07
N GLN A 70 -2.73 -6.06 -3.97
CA GLN A 70 -1.57 -5.43 -4.59
C GLN A 70 -1.99 -4.19 -5.40
N GLU A 71 -3.00 -4.31 -6.27
CA GLU A 71 -3.52 -3.20 -7.09
C GLU A 71 -3.99 -2.03 -6.22
N LYS A 72 -4.74 -2.31 -5.15
CA LYS A 72 -5.20 -1.29 -4.20
C LYS A 72 -4.05 -0.56 -3.51
N ILE A 73 -2.97 -1.26 -3.16
CA ILE A 73 -1.78 -0.65 -2.56
C ILE A 73 -1.03 0.20 -3.59
N VAL A 74 -0.87 -0.31 -4.82
CA VAL A 74 -0.24 0.42 -5.93
C VAL A 74 -0.97 1.72 -6.20
N GLN A 75 -2.30 1.66 -6.34
CA GLN A 75 -3.15 2.84 -6.55
C GLN A 75 -3.07 3.82 -5.37
N PHE A 76 -3.03 3.31 -4.13
CA PHE A 76 -2.95 4.15 -2.94
C PHE A 76 -1.63 4.94 -2.87
N LEU A 77 -0.51 4.29 -3.19
CA LEU A 77 0.82 4.89 -3.14
C LEU A 77 1.17 5.67 -4.41
N GLY A 78 0.42 5.48 -5.50
CA GLY A 78 0.67 6.12 -6.79
C GLY A 78 1.84 5.53 -7.57
N TYR A 79 2.10 4.23 -7.42
CA TYR A 79 3.11 3.51 -8.20
C TYR A 79 2.52 2.99 -9.53
N GLU A 80 3.41 2.65 -10.47
CA GLU A 80 3.03 2.06 -11.76
C GLU A 80 2.52 0.62 -11.62
N ASP A 81 3.20 -0.19 -10.81
CA ASP A 81 2.86 -1.59 -10.58
C ASP A 81 3.34 -2.10 -9.21
N TRP A 82 2.99 -3.34 -8.90
CA TRP A 82 3.37 -3.99 -7.65
C TRP A 82 4.88 -4.21 -7.54
N ALA A 83 5.58 -4.50 -8.65
CA ALA A 83 7.01 -4.75 -8.63
C ALA A 83 7.80 -3.49 -8.22
N ALA A 84 7.32 -2.30 -8.60
CA ALA A 84 7.89 -1.03 -8.18
C ALA A 84 7.72 -0.79 -6.66
N VAL A 85 6.56 -1.11 -6.11
CA VAL A 85 6.32 -1.07 -4.64
C VAL A 85 7.20 -2.10 -3.93
N GLU A 86 7.24 -3.33 -4.45
CA GLU A 86 7.98 -4.45 -3.90
C GLU A 86 9.49 -4.16 -3.84
N LYS A 87 10.05 -3.55 -4.90
CA LYS A 87 11.44 -3.10 -4.97
C LYS A 87 11.79 -2.10 -3.86
N VAL A 88 10.91 -1.13 -3.59
CA VAL A 88 11.13 -0.13 -2.53
C VAL A 88 11.10 -0.77 -1.15
N ILE A 89 10.14 -1.67 -0.91
CA ILE A 89 10.06 -2.43 0.34
C ILE A 89 11.30 -3.31 0.53
N PHE A 90 11.74 -4.02 -0.52
CA PHE A 90 12.91 -4.90 -0.46
C PHE A 90 14.22 -4.16 -0.27
N GLN A 91 14.44 -3.06 -0.99
CA GLN A 91 15.65 -2.25 -0.86
C GLN A 91 15.84 -1.83 0.61
N LYS A 92 14.76 -1.38 1.25
CA LYS A 92 14.77 -0.99 2.67
C LYS A 92 15.07 -2.16 3.62
N VAL A 93 14.56 -3.36 3.33
CA VAL A 93 14.89 -4.57 4.12
C VAL A 93 16.37 -4.91 4.00
N MET A 94 16.94 -4.79 2.79
CA MET A 94 18.36 -5.06 2.52
C MET A 94 19.27 -4.02 3.18
N ASP A 95 18.94 -2.72 3.06
CA ASP A 95 19.70 -1.64 3.68
C ASP A 95 19.76 -1.79 5.21
N LYS A 96 18.64 -2.19 5.83
CA LYS A 96 18.59 -2.42 7.28
C LYS A 96 19.43 -3.62 7.72
N LYS A 97 19.49 -4.69 6.92
CA LYS A 97 20.36 -5.85 7.19
C LYS A 97 21.85 -5.52 7.10
N LEU A 98 22.24 -4.59 6.23
CA LEU A 98 23.63 -4.15 6.10
C LEU A 98 24.08 -3.28 7.28
N THR A 99 23.16 -2.57 7.96
CA THR A 99 23.47 -1.74 9.15
C THR A 99 23.64 -2.51 10.46
N TYR A 100 23.28 -3.79 10.53
CA TYR A 100 23.52 -4.64 11.70
C TYR A 100 24.38 -5.85 11.29
N PRO A 101 25.70 -5.85 11.53
CA PRO A 101 26.48 -7.06 11.36
C PRO A 101 25.91 -8.14 12.31
N LEU A 102 25.72 -9.34 11.77
CA LEU A 102 25.41 -10.54 12.55
C LEU A 102 26.40 -10.61 13.73
N PRO A 103 25.93 -10.89 14.97
CA PRO A 103 26.87 -11.19 16.05
C PRO A 103 27.68 -12.43 15.63
N SER A 104 29.01 -12.25 15.62
CA SER A 104 30.00 -13.28 15.34
C SER A 104 29.89 -14.48 16.25
#